data_AF-Q2F5N5-F1
#
_entry.id   AF-Q2F5N5-F1
#
_cell.length_a   1.000
_cell.length_b   1.000
_cell.length_c   1.000
_cell.angle_alpha   90.00
_cell.angle_beta   90.00
_cell.angle_gamma   90.00
#
_symmetry.space_group_name_H-M   'P 1'
#
loop_
_entity.id
_entity.type
_entity.pdbx_description
1 polymer ?
#
loop_
_entity_poly.entity_id
_entity_poly.type
_entity_poly.pdbx_seq_one_letter_code
_entity_poly.pdbx_strand_id
1 'polypeptide(L)'
;MPFNPFKLFSRPRVNNTKFWNPNLSGPILQFTTKMSGSLHKVPKVDMDKSGVFKYILLKVYDQEVDGVEPSTMVLRGYKRCNYHSDIYDEVQGKLIPFDCEPWGGGRISHDPDNKKIHIYGYSQAYGKADHEEAAKLIKNAYPDYTITISDEGY
;
A
#
# COMPACT_ATOMS: atom_id res chain seq x y z
N MET A 1 42.46 10.08 -22.08
CA MET A 1 42.67 11.46 -21.56
C MET A 1 41.86 12.41 -22.42
N PRO A 2 41.15 13.37 -21.81
CA PRO A 2 40.06 14.10 -22.45
C PRO A 2 40.58 15.27 -23.28
N PHE A 3 39.95 15.56 -24.42
CA PHE A 3 40.07 16.86 -25.07
C PHE A 3 38.68 17.47 -25.21
N ASN A 4 38.43 18.46 -24.37
CA ASN A 4 37.28 19.33 -24.34
C ASN A 4 37.63 20.63 -25.09
N PRO A 5 36.95 21.00 -26.18
CA PRO A 5 37.15 22.29 -26.81
C PRO A 5 36.03 23.26 -26.43
N PHE A 6 36.25 24.10 -25.41
CA PHE A 6 35.42 25.28 -25.18
C PHE A 6 35.73 26.33 -26.27
N LYS A 7 34.84 26.44 -27.25
CA LYS A 7 34.75 27.62 -28.13
C LYS A 7 33.89 28.68 -27.46
N LEU A 8 34.55 29.80 -27.13
CA LEU A 8 34.00 31.15 -27.15
C LEU A 8 33.13 31.33 -28.41
N PHE A 9 31.93 31.91 -28.33
CA PHE A 9 31.46 32.93 -29.28
C PHE A 9 30.08 33.47 -28.85
N SER A 10 30.11 34.75 -28.50
CA SER A 10 29.15 35.83 -28.71
C SER A 10 27.76 35.47 -29.25
N ARG A 11 26.73 35.89 -28.49
CA ARG A 11 25.32 35.98 -28.92
C ARG A 11 25.15 36.96 -30.08
N PRO A 12 24.39 36.59 -31.13
CA PRO A 12 23.67 37.56 -31.93
C PRO A 12 22.21 37.64 -31.47
N ARG A 13 21.78 38.89 -31.24
CA ARG A 13 20.40 39.30 -31.06
C ARG A 13 19.70 39.18 -32.42
N VAL A 14 18.68 38.34 -32.54
CA VAL A 14 17.75 38.36 -33.68
C VAL A 14 16.36 38.65 -33.14
N ASN A 15 15.92 39.88 -33.39
CA ASN A 15 14.51 40.23 -33.40
C ASN A 15 13.95 39.75 -34.74
N ASN A 16 12.86 38.97 -34.75
CA ASN A 16 11.93 39.04 -35.86
C ASN A 16 10.51 38.62 -35.47
N THR A 17 9.63 39.62 -35.52
CA THR A 17 8.30 39.61 -36.15
C THR A 17 7.37 38.41 -35.95
N LYS A 18 6.29 38.70 -35.21
CA LYS A 18 4.91 38.25 -35.37
C LYS A 18 4.65 37.25 -36.52
N PHE A 19 4.30 36.03 -36.15
CA PHE A 19 3.25 35.28 -36.84
C PHE A 19 2.22 34.84 -35.80
N TRP A 20 1.04 35.45 -35.89
CA TRP A 20 -0.16 34.97 -35.23
C TRP A 20 -0.59 33.69 -35.95
N ASN A 21 -0.74 32.60 -35.18
CA ASN A 21 -1.40 31.39 -35.64
C ASN A 21 -2.39 30.95 -34.53
N PRO A 22 -3.72 30.95 -34.78
CA PRO A 22 -4.69 30.43 -33.85
C PRO A 22 -4.76 28.90 -34.01
N ASN A 23 -5.02 28.18 -32.91
CA ASN A 23 -5.11 26.71 -32.82
C ASN A 23 -3.80 25.94 -32.69
N LEU A 24 -3.34 25.83 -31.45
CA LEU A 24 -2.87 24.55 -30.92
C LEU A 24 -3.57 24.31 -29.59
N SER A 25 -4.74 23.68 -29.67
CA SER A 25 -5.37 22.95 -28.57
C SER A 25 -4.49 21.73 -28.23
N GLY A 26 -3.39 21.97 -27.52
CA GLY A 26 -2.68 20.93 -26.80
C GLY A 26 -3.37 20.70 -25.46
N PRO A 27 -3.52 19.45 -24.99
CA PRO A 27 -4.05 19.24 -23.66
C PRO A 27 -3.06 19.86 -22.68
N ILE A 28 -3.50 20.88 -21.95
CA ILE A 28 -2.87 21.26 -20.69
C ILE A 28 -2.88 19.96 -19.89
N LEU A 29 -1.69 19.42 -19.60
CA LEU A 29 -1.54 18.30 -18.69
C LEU A 29 -2.08 18.83 -17.35
N GLN A 30 -3.37 18.61 -17.10
CA GLN A 30 -3.96 18.83 -15.81
C GLN A 30 -3.30 17.79 -14.92
N PHE A 31 -2.29 18.20 -14.17
CA PHE A 31 -1.96 17.52 -12.94
C PHE A 31 -3.21 17.65 -12.08
N THR A 32 -4.09 16.65 -12.18
CA THR A 32 -5.22 16.53 -11.30
C THR A 32 -4.63 16.36 -9.92
N THR A 33 -4.69 17.41 -9.11
CA THR A 33 -4.51 17.30 -7.65
C THR A 33 -5.60 16.35 -7.17
N LYS A 34 -5.27 15.05 -7.14
CA LYS A 34 -6.17 14.01 -6.69
C LYS A 34 -6.25 14.18 -5.19
N MET A 35 -7.46 14.51 -4.71
CA MET A 35 -7.74 14.83 -3.32
C MET A 35 -7.15 13.77 -2.39
N SER A 36 -6.20 14.18 -1.55
CA SER A 36 -5.69 13.41 -0.42
C SER A 36 -6.81 13.23 0.60
N GLY A 37 -7.01 11.97 1.03
CA GLY A 37 -8.08 11.62 1.96
C GLY A 37 -8.75 10.27 1.66
N SER A 38 -8.23 9.50 0.70
CA SER A 38 -8.85 8.24 0.29
C SER A 38 -8.42 7.05 1.16
N LEU A 39 -7.30 7.13 1.88
CA LEU A 39 -6.83 6.08 2.80
C LEU A 39 -7.85 5.70 3.89
N HIS A 40 -8.61 6.66 4.40
CA HIS A 40 -9.61 6.39 5.44
C HIS A 40 -10.76 5.49 4.95
N LYS A 41 -10.95 5.37 3.62
CA LYS A 41 -11.94 4.48 3.02
C LYS A 41 -11.44 3.04 2.94
N VAL A 42 -10.13 2.82 3.05
CA VAL A 42 -9.55 1.48 3.03
C VAL A 42 -9.87 0.79 4.36
N PRO A 43 -10.57 -0.35 4.35
CA PRO A 43 -10.87 -1.07 5.58
C PRO A 43 -9.56 -1.53 6.24
N LYS A 44 -9.38 -1.21 7.52
CA LYS A 44 -8.18 -1.60 8.28
C LYS A 44 -8.03 -3.11 8.42
N VAL A 45 -9.14 -3.83 8.45
CA VAL A 45 -9.18 -5.29 8.58
C VAL A 45 -10.16 -5.83 7.56
N ASP A 46 -9.70 -6.77 6.75
CA ASP A 46 -10.56 -7.56 5.86
C ASP A 46 -10.07 -9.00 5.87
N MET A 47 -10.87 -9.89 6.46
CA MET A 47 -10.51 -11.30 6.62
C MET A 47 -11.73 -12.21 6.68
N ASP A 48 -11.52 -13.51 6.43
CA ASP A 48 -12.60 -14.50 6.48
C ASP A 48 -13.19 -14.66 7.88
N LYS A 49 -14.50 -14.91 7.92
CA LYS A 49 -15.31 -14.92 9.15
C LYS A 49 -15.09 -16.14 10.05
N SER A 50 -14.40 -17.17 9.56
CA SER A 50 -14.09 -18.37 10.34
C SER A 50 -12.98 -19.21 9.71
N GLY A 51 -12.40 -20.09 10.53
CA GLY A 51 -11.42 -21.09 10.13
C GLY A 51 -9.98 -20.64 10.32
N VAL A 52 -9.05 -21.43 9.79
CA VAL A 52 -7.61 -21.16 9.86
C VAL A 52 -7.12 -20.75 8.49
N PHE A 53 -6.43 -19.61 8.40
CA PHE A 53 -5.95 -19.05 7.15
C PHE A 53 -4.69 -18.20 7.34
N LYS A 54 -3.99 -17.93 6.23
CA LYS A 54 -2.83 -17.05 6.22
C LYS A 54 -3.29 -15.59 6.22
N TYR A 55 -2.47 -14.72 6.80
CA TYR A 55 -2.69 -13.28 6.77
C TYR A 55 -1.38 -12.54 6.53
N ILE A 56 -1.49 -11.33 6.01
CA ILE A 56 -0.40 -10.37 5.86
C ILE A 56 -0.78 -9.02 6.47
N LEU A 57 0.20 -8.33 7.04
CA LEU A 57 0.13 -6.89 7.29
C LEU A 57 0.65 -6.17 6.06
N LEU A 58 -0.09 -5.19 5.57
CA LEU A 58 0.36 -4.30 4.51
C LEU A 58 0.31 -2.87 4.99
N LYS A 59 1.35 -2.13 4.66
CA LYS A 59 1.32 -0.68 4.71
C LYS A 59 0.87 -0.17 3.34
N VAL A 60 -0.21 0.62 3.36
CA VAL A 60 -0.80 1.21 2.16
C VAL A 60 -0.45 2.68 2.17
N TYR A 61 0.11 3.15 1.07
CA TYR A 61 0.57 4.51 0.86
C TYR A 61 -0.34 5.20 -0.16
N ASP A 62 -0.70 6.45 0.12
CA ASP A 62 -1.39 7.32 -0.83
C ASP A 62 -0.40 8.37 -1.34
N GLN A 63 -0.80 9.10 -2.37
CA GLN A 63 0.08 10.03 -3.05
C GLN A 63 0.65 11.05 -2.07
N GLU A 64 1.95 11.33 -2.21
CA GLU A 64 2.64 12.34 -1.44
C GLU A 64 1.97 13.71 -1.64
N VAL A 65 1.61 14.36 -0.53
CA VAL A 65 1.07 15.72 -0.52
C VAL A 65 1.90 16.54 0.45
N ASP A 66 2.41 17.68 -0.03
CA ASP A 66 3.21 18.63 0.75
C ASP A 66 4.46 18.01 1.43
N GLY A 67 5.13 17.05 0.77
CA GLY A 67 6.33 16.42 1.31
C GLY A 67 6.05 15.28 2.29
N VAL A 68 4.78 14.91 2.49
CA VAL A 68 4.36 13.86 3.41
C VAL A 68 3.65 12.78 2.61
N GLU A 69 4.11 11.54 2.75
CA GLU A 69 3.45 10.35 2.19
C GLU A 69 2.54 9.73 3.26
N PRO A 70 1.22 10.02 3.24
CA PRO A 70 0.31 9.43 4.19
C PRO A 70 0.24 7.91 3.99
N SER A 71 0.21 7.17 5.10
CA SER A 71 0.13 5.72 5.06
C SER A 71 -0.75 5.16 6.17
N THR A 72 -1.27 3.96 5.94
CA THR A 72 -2.05 3.23 6.95
C THR A 72 -1.70 1.75 6.93
N MET A 73 -1.70 1.14 8.11
CA MET A 73 -1.50 -0.30 8.26
C MET A 73 -2.84 -1.01 8.14
N VAL A 74 -2.89 -2.04 7.30
CA VAL A 74 -4.07 -2.88 7.08
C VAL A 74 -3.74 -4.35 7.22
N LEU A 75 -4.71 -5.13 7.69
CA LEU A 75 -4.64 -6.58 7.79
C LEU A 75 -5.52 -7.24 6.75
N ARG A 76 -4.97 -8.23 6.05
CA ARG A 76 -5.66 -9.01 5.02
C ARG A 76 -5.42 -10.49 5.25
N GLY A 77 -6.48 -11.31 5.25
CA GLY A 77 -6.35 -12.75 5.47
C GLY A 77 -7.52 -13.56 4.92
N TYR A 78 -7.25 -14.49 4.00
CA TYR A 78 -8.29 -15.23 3.28
C TYR A 78 -7.97 -16.72 3.23
N LYS A 79 -8.97 -17.56 3.49
CA LYS A 79 -8.88 -19.02 3.46
C LYS A 79 -8.68 -19.57 2.05
N ARG A 80 -9.12 -18.85 1.03
CA ARG A 80 -8.92 -19.21 -0.38
C ARG A 80 -7.47 -19.05 -0.85
N CYS A 81 -6.65 -18.26 -0.15
CA CYS A 81 -5.28 -18.00 -0.52
C CYS A 81 -4.35 -19.02 0.14
N ASN A 82 -3.65 -19.81 -0.69
CA ASN A 82 -2.78 -20.87 -0.20
C ASN A 82 -1.43 -20.32 0.27
N TYR A 83 -1.01 -19.18 -0.28
CA TYR A 83 0.24 -18.50 0.06
C TYR A 83 0.00 -17.05 0.46
N HIS A 84 0.94 -16.48 1.22
CA HIS A 84 0.90 -15.06 1.60
C HIS A 84 0.99 -14.14 0.37
N SER A 85 1.70 -14.56 -0.67
CA SER A 85 1.80 -13.85 -1.95
C SER A 85 0.46 -13.77 -2.68
N ASP A 86 -0.35 -14.83 -2.64
CA ASP A 86 -1.67 -14.82 -3.28
C ASP A 86 -2.58 -13.74 -2.66
N ILE A 87 -2.46 -13.52 -1.34
CA ILE A 87 -3.18 -12.44 -0.64
C ILE A 87 -2.68 -11.08 -1.13
N TYR A 88 -1.36 -10.92 -1.24
CA TYR A 88 -0.76 -9.67 -1.69
C TYR A 88 -1.19 -9.32 -3.12
N ASP A 89 -1.09 -10.25 -4.07
CA ASP A 89 -1.46 -10.05 -5.47
C ASP A 89 -2.95 -9.67 -5.60
N GLU A 90 -3.82 -10.35 -4.85
CA GLU A 90 -5.25 -10.07 -4.85
C GLU A 90 -5.56 -8.67 -4.29
N VAL A 91 -4.88 -8.28 -3.21
CA VAL A 91 -5.10 -6.99 -2.52
C VAL A 91 -4.52 -5.84 -3.33
N GLN A 92 -3.34 -5.99 -3.92
CA GLN A 92 -2.69 -4.98 -4.74
C GLN A 92 -3.59 -4.58 -5.93
N GLY A 93 -4.21 -5.56 -6.60
CA GLY A 93 -5.14 -5.29 -7.70
C GLY A 93 -6.41 -4.54 -7.27
N LYS A 94 -6.84 -4.69 -6.01
CA LYS A 94 -8.03 -4.03 -5.46
C LYS A 94 -7.76 -2.63 -4.90
N LEU A 95 -6.52 -2.36 -4.49
CA LEU A 95 -6.14 -1.11 -3.85
C LEU A 95 -5.55 -0.07 -4.80
N ILE A 96 -5.53 -0.31 -6.12
CA ILE A 96 -5.16 0.71 -7.11
C ILE A 96 -6.03 1.97 -6.91
N PRO A 97 -5.45 3.17 -6.82
CA PRO A 97 -4.09 3.57 -7.20
C PRO A 97 -3.06 3.59 -6.06
N PHE A 98 -3.37 3.04 -4.88
CA PHE A 98 -2.47 3.09 -3.73
C PHE A 98 -1.28 2.13 -3.89
N ASP A 99 -0.12 2.56 -3.41
CA ASP A 99 1.04 1.70 -3.28
C ASP A 99 0.93 0.85 -2.01
N CYS A 100 1.38 -0.39 -2.09
CA CYS A 100 1.24 -1.38 -1.04
C CYS A 100 2.58 -2.05 -0.75
N GLU A 101 2.93 -2.18 0.52
CA GLU A 101 4.16 -2.84 0.96
C GLU A 101 3.83 -3.90 2.02
N PRO A 102 4.20 -5.18 1.81
CA PRO A 102 4.06 -6.21 2.84
C PRO A 102 5.01 -5.96 4.02
N TRP A 103 4.47 -5.93 5.24
CA TRP A 103 5.20 -5.76 6.51
C TRP A 103 5.26 -7.08 7.31
N GLY A 104 5.20 -8.21 6.60
CA GLY A 104 5.22 -9.55 7.16
C GLY A 104 3.85 -10.24 7.14
N GLY A 105 3.82 -11.46 7.66
CA GLY A 105 2.58 -12.20 7.81
C GLY A 105 2.63 -13.30 8.87
N GLY A 106 1.61 -14.13 8.87
CA GLY A 106 1.46 -15.28 9.73
C GLY A 106 0.17 -16.05 9.42
N ARG A 107 -0.43 -16.65 10.45
CA ARG A 107 -1.72 -17.33 10.40
C ARG A 107 -2.67 -16.77 11.44
N ILE A 108 -3.94 -16.85 11.10
CA ILE A 108 -5.07 -16.55 11.98
C ILE A 108 -5.91 -17.81 12.10
N SER A 109 -6.26 -18.17 13.33
CA SER A 109 -7.36 -19.09 13.63
C SER A 109 -8.53 -18.26 14.15
N HIS A 110 -9.62 -18.22 13.39
CA HIS A 110 -10.83 -17.47 13.72
C HIS A 110 -11.97 -18.44 14.07
N ASP A 111 -12.33 -18.43 15.35
CA ASP A 111 -13.44 -19.19 15.93
C ASP A 111 -14.56 -18.22 16.33
N PRO A 112 -15.58 -18.01 15.47
CA PRO A 112 -16.67 -17.09 15.76
C PRO A 112 -17.61 -17.61 16.86
N ASP A 113 -17.76 -18.92 17.01
CA ASP A 113 -18.68 -19.53 17.99
C ASP A 113 -18.21 -19.23 19.42
N ASN A 114 -16.89 -19.31 19.65
CA ASN A 114 -16.27 -18.96 20.93
C ASN A 114 -15.81 -17.50 21.01
N LYS A 115 -16.02 -16.70 19.97
CA LYS A 115 -15.49 -15.32 19.82
C LYS A 115 -13.98 -15.24 20.10
N LYS A 116 -13.20 -16.19 19.55
CA LYS A 116 -11.75 -16.28 19.74
C LYS A 116 -11.03 -16.11 18.42
N ILE A 117 -9.97 -15.30 18.45
CA ILE A 117 -9.03 -15.15 17.34
C ILE A 117 -7.62 -15.39 17.88
N HIS A 118 -6.90 -16.31 17.26
CA HIS A 118 -5.51 -16.61 17.60
C HIS A 118 -4.59 -16.26 16.43
N ILE A 119 -3.55 -15.46 16.68
CA ILE A 119 -2.58 -14.99 15.69
C ILE A 119 -1.22 -15.61 15.98
N TYR A 120 -0.61 -16.25 14.98
CA TYR A 120 0.65 -16.98 15.19
C TYR A 120 1.44 -17.19 13.89
N GLY A 121 2.67 -17.70 14.02
CA GLY A 121 3.52 -18.11 12.90
C GLY A 121 4.05 -16.98 12.04
N TYR A 122 4.50 -17.29 10.82
CA TYR A 122 5.18 -16.32 9.95
C TYR A 122 4.88 -16.52 8.47
N SER A 123 5.22 -15.53 7.64
CA SER A 123 5.23 -15.65 6.19
C SER A 123 6.60 -16.13 5.70
N GLN A 124 6.64 -17.17 4.87
CA GLN A 124 7.90 -17.59 4.22
C GLN A 124 8.45 -16.51 3.27
N ALA A 125 7.56 -15.74 2.63
CA ALA A 125 7.96 -14.72 1.65
C ALA A 125 8.28 -13.37 2.28
N TYR A 126 7.59 -13.01 3.37
CA TYR A 126 7.61 -11.66 3.94
C TYR A 126 8.13 -11.62 5.39
N GLY A 127 8.48 -12.77 5.97
CA GLY A 127 8.87 -12.88 7.37
C GLY A 127 7.70 -12.79 8.35
N LYS A 128 8.03 -12.71 9.63
CA LYS A 128 7.07 -12.62 10.72
C LYS A 128 6.53 -11.19 10.82
N ALA A 129 5.20 -11.05 10.82
CA ALA A 129 4.54 -9.77 11.11
C ALA A 129 4.62 -9.42 12.61
N ASP A 130 4.48 -8.13 12.94
CA ASP A 130 4.17 -7.72 14.31
C ASP A 130 2.75 -8.19 14.69
N HIS A 131 2.68 -9.27 15.47
CA HIS A 131 1.42 -9.86 15.90
C HIS A 131 0.66 -8.99 16.89
N GLU A 132 1.35 -8.12 17.65
CA GLU A 132 0.67 -7.19 18.55
C GLU A 132 -0.07 -6.12 17.75
N GLU A 133 0.56 -5.61 16.68
CA GLU A 133 -0.09 -4.65 15.79
C GLU A 133 -1.29 -5.28 15.07
N ALA A 134 -1.13 -6.50 14.56
CA ALA A 134 -2.23 -7.28 14.01
C ALA A 134 -3.38 -7.46 15.03
N ALA A 135 -3.05 -7.81 16.27
CA ALA A 135 -4.03 -7.99 17.34
C ALA A 135 -4.80 -6.69 17.65
N LYS A 136 -4.12 -5.54 17.68
CA LYS A 136 -4.77 -4.23 17.89
C LYS A 136 -5.75 -3.91 16.76
N LEU A 137 -5.34 -4.11 15.50
CA LEU A 137 -6.21 -3.89 14.34
C LEU A 137 -7.46 -4.77 14.41
N ILE A 138 -7.28 -6.06 14.70
CA ILE A 138 -8.39 -7.00 14.83
C ILE A 138 -9.27 -6.65 16.03
N LYS A 139 -8.70 -6.25 17.17
CA LYS A 139 -9.47 -5.87 18.37
C LYS A 139 -10.40 -4.70 18.11
N ASN A 140 -9.94 -3.74 17.31
CA ASN A 140 -10.76 -2.59 16.91
C ASN A 140 -11.94 -3.02 16.02
N ALA A 141 -11.75 -4.02 15.14
CA ALA A 141 -12.82 -4.54 14.28
C ALA A 141 -13.74 -5.55 14.99
N TYR A 142 -13.23 -6.27 15.99
CA TYR A 142 -13.91 -7.32 16.75
C TYR A 142 -13.76 -7.05 18.27
N PRO A 143 -14.43 -6.00 18.79
CA PRO A 143 -14.24 -5.56 20.18
C PRO A 143 -14.64 -6.62 21.21
N ASP A 144 -15.62 -7.47 20.89
CA ASP A 144 -16.12 -8.51 21.79
C ASP A 144 -15.29 -9.80 21.77
N TYR A 145 -14.28 -9.89 20.90
CA TYR A 145 -13.50 -11.11 20.74
C TYR A 145 -12.31 -11.15 21.71
N THR A 146 -11.96 -12.35 22.14
CA THR A 146 -10.70 -12.62 22.83
C THR A 146 -9.63 -12.87 21.78
N ILE A 147 -8.59 -12.04 21.79
CA ILE A 147 -7.47 -12.14 20.84
C ILE A 147 -6.25 -12.60 21.61
N THR A 148 -5.60 -13.64 21.10
CA THR A 148 -4.35 -14.15 21.65
C THR A 148 -3.30 -14.21 20.55
N ILE A 149 -2.05 -13.98 20.93
CA ILE A 149 -0.90 -14.07 20.04
C ILE A 149 0.04 -15.17 20.52
N SER A 150 0.74 -15.81 19.60
CA SER A 150 1.83 -16.73 19.92
C SER A 150 2.98 -16.53 18.93
N ASP A 151 4.20 -16.63 19.43
CA ASP A 151 5.41 -16.63 18.62
C ASP A 151 5.77 -18.03 18.09
N GLU A 152 5.00 -19.05 18.51
CA GLU A 152 5.22 -20.44 18.18
C GLU A 152 4.27 -20.92 17.07
N GLY A 153 4.73 -21.90 16.28
CA GLY A 153 3.94 -22.61 15.26
C GLY A 153 4.18 -22.13 13.82
N TYR A 154 4.00 -23.04 12.85
CA TYR A 154 4.11 -22.76 11.41
C TYR A 154 2.80 -23.03 10.67
#